data_AF-A0A5K7XPX2-F1
#
_entry.id   AF-A0A5K7XPX2-F1
#
_cell.length_a   1.000
_cell.length_b   1.000
_cell.length_c   1.000
_cell.angle_alpha   90.00
_cell.angle_beta   90.00
_cell.angle_gamma   90.00
#
_symmetry.space_group_name_H-M   'P 1'
#
loop_
_entity.id
_entity.type
_entity.pdbx_description
1 polymer ?
#
loop_
_entity_poly.entity_id
_entity_poly.type
_entity_poly.pdbx_seq_one_letter_code
_entity_poly.pdbx_strand_id
1 'polypeptide(L)'
;MVRILLAVFIGLVAVPCGAEEIPLKSIWSWGLPDTQLVTDIDPVVVEEVKKVPIRNAMTPLVVAAGLGDKSLTYKFVGAMKALDGKPGFAVPGHATEALRNAANTPLDAIPDTLPAGNVTLVFSSPRTADKLSIQKVVRTGNKIEIQYGLASRGGHFVDSDYFALIPLGELRPGKYDVAISTEQKPRRSAQHISKPFSFTVE
;
A
#
# COMPACT_ATOMS: atom_id res chain seq x y z
N MET A 1 -5.21 -66.74 -9.35
CA MET A 1 -4.87 -65.61 -8.45
C MET A 1 -4.59 -64.39 -9.31
N VAL A 2 -5.51 -63.43 -9.36
CA VAL A 2 -5.39 -62.22 -10.20
C VAL A 2 -5.02 -61.05 -9.28
N ARG A 3 -3.85 -60.44 -9.51
CA ARG A 3 -3.40 -59.22 -8.81
C ARG A 3 -3.81 -58.01 -9.65
N ILE A 4 -4.77 -57.22 -9.14
CA ILE A 4 -5.16 -55.94 -9.75
C ILE A 4 -4.25 -54.86 -9.16
N LEU A 5 -3.37 -54.32 -9.99
CA LEU A 5 -2.53 -53.16 -9.66
C LEU A 5 -3.37 -51.90 -9.90
N LEU A 6 -3.81 -51.26 -8.81
CA LEU A 6 -4.51 -49.98 -8.85
C LEU A 6 -3.46 -48.86 -8.96
N ALA A 7 -3.22 -48.38 -10.17
CA ALA A 7 -2.39 -47.19 -10.40
C ALA A 7 -3.20 -45.94 -10.03
N VAL A 8 -2.96 -45.39 -8.85
CA VAL A 8 -3.51 -44.09 -8.44
C VAL A 8 -2.75 -43.00 -9.20
N PHE A 9 -3.34 -42.52 -10.29
CA PHE A 9 -2.90 -41.29 -10.96
C PHE A 9 -3.26 -40.10 -10.07
N ILE A 10 -2.29 -39.66 -9.26
CA ILE A 10 -2.36 -38.35 -8.60
C ILE A 10 -2.15 -37.31 -9.70
N GLY A 11 -3.24 -36.88 -10.32
CA GLY A 11 -3.24 -35.75 -11.24
C GLY A 11 -2.91 -34.48 -10.45
N LEU A 12 -1.67 -34.01 -10.57
CA LEU A 12 -1.23 -32.73 -10.06
C LEU A 12 -1.99 -31.63 -10.82
N VAL A 13 -3.12 -31.17 -10.29
CA VAL A 13 -3.85 -30.03 -10.84
C VAL A 13 -3.00 -28.79 -10.58
N ALA A 14 -2.23 -28.37 -11.59
CA ALA A 14 -1.54 -27.10 -11.58
C ALA A 14 -2.60 -26.00 -11.57
N VAL A 15 -2.87 -25.42 -10.39
CA VAL A 15 -3.70 -24.22 -10.29
C VAL A 15 -2.95 -23.14 -11.06
N PRO A 16 -3.51 -22.60 -12.15
CA PRO A 16 -2.84 -21.55 -12.90
C PRO A 16 -2.64 -20.36 -11.96
N CYS A 17 -1.39 -20.05 -11.67
CA CYS A 17 -1.00 -18.86 -10.94
C CYS A 17 -1.22 -17.65 -11.85
N GLY A 18 -2.49 -17.25 -11.99
CA GLY A 18 -2.88 -16.09 -12.78
C GLY A 18 -2.33 -14.83 -12.14
N ALA A 19 -1.73 -13.96 -12.95
CA ALA A 19 -1.47 -12.60 -12.54
C ALA A 19 -2.81 -11.87 -12.41
N GLU A 20 -3.08 -11.34 -11.22
CA GLU A 20 -4.26 -10.55 -10.90
C GLU A 20 -3.86 -9.07 -10.84
N GLU A 21 -4.53 -8.24 -11.61
CA GLU A 21 -4.34 -6.80 -11.53
C GLU A 21 -5.28 -6.21 -10.48
N ILE A 22 -4.70 -5.50 -9.50
CA ILE A 22 -5.48 -4.79 -8.47
C ILE A 22 -5.96 -3.48 -9.10
N PRO A 23 -7.28 -3.25 -9.24
CA PRO A 23 -7.77 -2.04 -9.89
C PRO A 23 -7.33 -0.78 -9.17
N LEU A 24 -6.82 0.24 -9.87
CA LEU A 24 -6.43 1.50 -9.22
C LEU A 24 -7.59 2.16 -8.45
N LYS A 25 -8.81 1.97 -8.94
CA LYS A 25 -10.03 2.42 -8.29
C LYS A 25 -10.35 1.69 -6.98
N SER A 26 -9.66 0.62 -6.59
CA SER A 26 -9.80 0.02 -5.25
C SER A 26 -8.69 0.46 -4.28
N ILE A 27 -7.72 1.26 -4.74
CA ILE A 27 -6.63 1.78 -3.93
C ILE A 27 -7.08 3.11 -3.33
N TRP A 28 -6.87 3.29 -2.03
CA TRP A 28 -7.06 4.59 -1.37
C TRP A 28 -5.74 5.31 -1.25
N SER A 29 -5.67 6.60 -1.55
CA SER A 29 -4.43 7.35 -1.48
C SER A 29 -4.62 8.77 -0.98
N TRP A 30 -3.48 9.40 -0.69
CA TRP A 30 -3.39 10.84 -0.54
C TRP A 30 -2.70 11.46 -1.74
N GLY A 31 -3.48 12.13 -2.59
CA GLY A 31 -2.94 12.94 -3.68
C GLY A 31 -2.44 12.17 -4.91
N LEU A 32 -2.69 10.86 -5.02
CA LEU A 32 -2.39 10.10 -6.23
C LEU A 32 -3.56 10.14 -7.21
N PRO A 33 -3.31 10.45 -8.50
CA PRO A 33 -4.37 10.40 -9.51
C PRO A 33 -4.88 8.97 -9.70
N ASP A 34 -6.10 8.86 -10.22
CA ASP A 34 -6.74 7.59 -10.63
C ASP A 34 -6.99 6.57 -9.50
N THR A 35 -6.77 6.98 -8.26
CA THR A 35 -7.08 6.23 -7.03
C THR A 35 -8.23 6.89 -6.27
N GLN A 36 -8.81 6.18 -5.31
CA GLN A 36 -9.77 6.79 -4.38
C GLN A 36 -9.04 7.70 -3.42
N LEU A 37 -9.67 8.81 -3.02
CA LEU A 37 -9.12 9.58 -1.92
C LEU A 37 -9.33 8.78 -0.63
N VAL A 38 -8.30 8.74 0.21
CA VAL A 38 -8.41 8.19 1.57
C VAL A 38 -9.47 8.92 2.41
N THR A 39 -9.86 10.13 2.00
CA THR A 39 -11.00 10.87 2.55
C THR A 39 -12.35 10.23 2.30
N ASP A 40 -12.45 9.35 1.31
CA ASP A 40 -13.71 8.74 0.91
C ASP A 40 -13.97 7.41 1.66
N ILE A 41 -13.01 6.95 2.48
CA ILE A 41 -13.11 5.71 3.27
C ILE A 41 -14.27 5.77 4.28
N ASP A 42 -14.48 6.92 4.91
CA ASP A 42 -15.58 7.12 5.85
C ASP A 42 -16.09 8.58 5.79
N PRO A 43 -17.32 8.82 5.27
CA PRO A 43 -17.86 10.15 5.08
C PRO A 43 -18.25 10.85 6.39
N VAL A 44 -18.46 10.11 7.50
CA VAL A 44 -18.79 10.68 8.82
C VAL A 44 -17.65 11.57 9.29
N VAL A 45 -16.44 11.21 8.92
CA VAL A 45 -15.22 11.88 9.34
C VAL A 45 -14.99 13.13 8.49
N VAL A 46 -15.36 13.10 7.20
CA VAL A 46 -15.19 14.23 6.27
C VAL A 46 -15.88 15.52 6.72
N GLU A 47 -17.05 15.41 7.38
CA GLU A 47 -17.78 16.56 7.91
C GLU A 47 -17.04 17.26 9.07
N GLU A 48 -16.25 16.51 9.85
CA GLU A 48 -15.37 17.10 10.87
C GLU A 48 -14.15 17.77 10.23
N VAL A 49 -13.65 17.27 9.08
CA VAL A 49 -12.48 17.82 8.37
C VAL A 49 -12.72 19.26 7.97
N LYS A 50 -13.92 19.52 7.43
CA LYS A 50 -14.32 20.83 6.91
C LYS A 50 -14.27 21.94 7.96
N LYS A 51 -14.29 21.58 9.25
CA LYS A 51 -14.26 22.52 10.38
C LYS A 51 -12.85 22.86 10.85
N VAL A 52 -11.81 22.16 10.37
CA VAL A 52 -10.42 22.38 10.80
C VAL A 52 -9.71 23.32 9.82
N PRO A 53 -9.15 24.45 10.28
CA PRO A 53 -8.40 25.36 9.40
C PRO A 53 -7.16 24.67 8.84
N ILE A 54 -7.17 24.44 7.53
CA ILE A 54 -6.14 23.70 6.78
C ILE A 54 -4.90 24.58 6.65
N ARG A 55 -4.01 24.57 7.64
CA ARG A 55 -2.67 25.18 7.54
C ARG A 55 -1.59 24.22 7.03
N ASN A 56 -1.84 22.91 7.07
CA ASN A 56 -0.95 21.87 6.56
C ASN A 56 -1.70 20.91 5.66
N ALA A 57 -1.08 20.50 4.55
CA ALA A 57 -1.68 19.63 3.55
C ALA A 57 -2.07 18.25 4.10
N MET A 58 -1.54 17.79 5.23
CA MET A 58 -1.91 16.49 5.83
C MET A 58 -2.99 16.55 6.91
N THR A 59 -3.41 17.74 7.35
CA THR A 59 -4.52 17.88 8.31
C THR A 59 -5.85 17.26 7.81
N PRO A 60 -6.19 17.27 6.51
CA PRO A 60 -7.41 16.63 6.03
C PRO A 60 -7.36 15.10 6.07
N LEU A 61 -6.17 14.50 6.03
CA LEU A 61 -5.96 13.05 6.13
C LEU A 61 -6.44 12.47 7.47
N VAL A 62 -6.18 13.24 8.52
CA VAL A 62 -6.50 12.95 9.92
C VAL A 62 -7.98 12.77 10.10
N VAL A 63 -8.68 13.76 9.58
CA VAL A 63 -10.11 13.88 9.78
C VAL A 63 -10.84 13.10 8.68
N ALA A 64 -10.13 12.50 7.74
CA ALA A 64 -10.67 11.53 6.80
C ALA A 64 -10.67 10.09 7.35
N ALA A 65 -9.72 9.80 8.24
CA ALA A 65 -9.41 8.45 8.68
C ALA A 65 -10.33 7.89 9.78
N GLY A 66 -11.36 8.61 10.21
CA GLY A 66 -12.17 8.23 11.39
C GLY A 66 -11.49 8.55 12.72
N LEU A 67 -10.32 9.19 12.67
CA LEU A 67 -9.44 9.37 13.81
C LEU A 67 -9.72 10.74 14.43
N GLY A 68 -10.84 10.86 15.16
CA GLY A 68 -11.12 12.04 16.02
C GLY A 68 -10.02 12.32 17.06
N ASP A 69 -9.02 11.46 17.15
CA ASP A 69 -7.81 11.63 17.94
C ASP A 69 -6.68 12.26 17.10
N LYS A 70 -6.46 13.57 17.33
CA LYS A 70 -5.31 14.32 16.79
C LYS A 70 -3.96 13.67 17.11
N SER A 71 -3.84 12.81 18.13
CA SER A 71 -2.61 12.08 18.42
C SER A 71 -2.24 11.09 17.32
N LEU A 72 -3.23 10.44 16.68
CA LEU A 72 -2.99 9.45 15.64
C LEU A 72 -2.51 10.10 14.33
N THR A 73 -2.84 11.38 14.12
CA THR A 73 -2.26 12.23 13.06
C THR A 73 -0.77 12.29 13.12
N TYR A 74 -0.24 12.77 14.25
CA TYR A 74 1.18 13.05 14.39
C TYR A 74 1.95 11.74 14.39
N LYS A 75 1.32 10.65 14.86
CA LYS A 75 1.83 9.30 14.76
C LYS A 75 1.88 8.81 13.31
N PHE A 76 0.81 8.91 12.52
CA PHE A 76 0.82 8.45 11.13
C PHE A 76 1.73 9.33 10.25
N VAL A 77 1.66 10.65 10.37
CA VAL A 77 2.56 11.57 9.65
C VAL A 77 4.01 11.36 10.07
N GLY A 78 4.26 11.22 11.38
CA GLY A 78 5.57 10.88 11.92
C GLY A 78 6.04 9.53 11.42
N ALA A 79 5.12 8.55 11.32
CA ALA A 79 5.37 7.23 10.77
C ALA A 79 5.80 7.34 9.29
N MET A 80 5.03 8.06 8.48
CA MET A 80 5.35 8.27 7.07
C MET A 80 6.70 8.97 6.87
N LYS A 81 7.03 9.97 7.70
CA LYS A 81 8.33 10.67 7.64
C LYS A 81 9.50 9.81 8.11
N ALA A 82 9.29 8.95 9.09
CA ALA A 82 10.33 8.10 9.65
C ALA A 82 10.37 6.69 9.04
N LEU A 83 9.55 6.40 8.02
CA LEU A 83 9.81 5.36 7.01
C LEU A 83 11.05 5.69 6.15
N ASP A 84 12.03 6.42 6.67
CA ASP A 84 13.17 6.97 5.94
C ASP A 84 13.92 5.85 5.19
N GLY A 85 13.62 5.73 3.89
CA GLY A 85 14.14 4.69 3.00
C GLY A 85 13.37 3.36 2.93
N LYS A 86 12.27 3.17 3.67
CA LYS A 86 11.34 2.03 3.51
C LYS A 86 10.17 2.43 2.60
N PRO A 87 9.98 1.77 1.46
CA PRO A 87 8.94 2.19 0.50
C PRO A 87 7.54 1.68 0.83
N GLY A 88 7.39 0.92 1.91
CA GLY A 88 6.10 0.45 2.40
C GLY A 88 6.20 -0.64 3.46
N PHE A 89 5.04 -1.09 3.91
CA PHE A 89 4.86 -2.25 4.79
C PHE A 89 3.44 -2.79 4.67
N ALA A 90 3.17 -3.98 5.19
CA ALA A 90 1.83 -4.57 5.18
C ALA A 90 1.19 -4.47 6.58
N VAL A 91 -0.14 -4.35 6.61
CA VAL A 91 -0.96 -4.31 7.83
C VAL A 91 -2.19 -5.19 7.67
N PRO A 92 -2.75 -5.73 8.77
CA PRO A 92 -4.02 -6.44 8.70
C PRO A 92 -5.17 -5.45 8.49
N GLY A 93 -6.27 -5.96 7.96
CA GLY A 93 -7.52 -5.25 7.77
C GLY A 93 -7.70 -4.65 6.37
N HIS A 94 -8.82 -3.94 6.20
CA HIS A 94 -9.24 -3.30 4.96
C HIS A 94 -9.72 -1.87 5.24
N ALA A 95 -9.51 -0.94 4.30
CA ALA A 95 -9.98 0.45 4.37
C ALA A 95 -9.67 1.13 5.72
N THR A 96 -10.69 1.53 6.50
CA THR A 96 -10.52 2.23 7.79
C THR A 96 -9.71 1.43 8.82
N GLU A 97 -9.87 0.11 8.83
CA GLU A 97 -9.12 -0.76 9.75
C GLU A 97 -7.63 -0.76 9.41
N ALA A 98 -7.30 -0.93 8.12
CA ALA A 98 -5.93 -0.88 7.64
C ALA A 98 -5.27 0.47 7.93
N LEU A 99 -6.00 1.58 7.72
CA LEU A 99 -5.52 2.92 8.03
C LEU A 99 -5.23 3.11 9.53
N ARG A 100 -6.13 2.62 10.40
CA ARG A 100 -5.94 2.64 11.85
C ARG A 100 -4.76 1.79 12.27
N ASN A 101 -4.61 0.60 11.70
CA ASN A 101 -3.49 -0.29 12.01
C ASN A 101 -2.17 0.35 11.57
N ALA A 102 -2.10 0.89 10.36
CA ALA A 102 -0.93 1.62 9.86
C ALA A 102 -0.54 2.83 10.73
N ALA A 103 -1.53 3.55 11.28
CA ALA A 103 -1.28 4.68 12.19
C ALA A 103 -0.79 4.27 13.59
N ASN A 104 -1.08 3.04 14.01
CA ASN A 104 -0.67 2.52 15.31
C ASN A 104 0.59 1.65 15.25
N THR A 105 1.03 1.23 14.05
CA THR A 105 2.27 0.46 13.88
C THR A 105 3.49 1.32 14.20
N PRO A 106 4.30 0.96 15.22
CA PRO A 106 5.57 1.63 15.46
C PRO A 106 6.55 1.33 14.33
N LEU A 107 7.30 2.33 13.87
CA LEU A 107 8.17 2.19 12.70
C LEU A 107 9.40 1.31 12.91
N ASP A 108 9.91 1.33 14.14
CA ASP A 108 10.99 0.49 14.63
C ASP A 108 10.53 -0.95 14.89
N ALA A 109 9.21 -1.18 14.87
CA ALA A 109 8.58 -2.48 15.10
C ALA A 109 7.53 -2.80 14.02
N ILE A 110 7.80 -2.47 12.75
CA ILE A 110 6.97 -2.94 11.63
C ILE A 110 7.04 -4.47 11.63
N PRO A 111 5.90 -5.16 11.79
CA PRO A 111 5.90 -6.61 11.87
C PRO A 111 6.24 -7.21 10.50
N ASP A 112 7.24 -8.09 10.47
CA ASP A 112 7.53 -8.91 9.29
C ASP A 112 6.49 -10.03 9.10
N THR A 113 5.68 -10.30 10.12
CA THR A 113 4.68 -11.35 10.15
C THR A 113 3.30 -10.82 10.52
N LEU A 114 2.29 -11.22 9.76
CA LEU A 114 0.91 -10.81 9.90
C LEU A 114 0.01 -12.04 10.14
N PRO A 115 -1.09 -11.90 10.88
CA PRO A 115 -2.08 -12.96 10.96
C PRO A 115 -2.76 -13.18 9.60
N ALA A 116 -3.23 -14.40 9.33
CA ALA A 116 -4.15 -14.68 8.24
C ALA A 116 -5.37 -13.74 8.25
N GLY A 117 -5.83 -13.40 7.06
CA GLY A 117 -7.00 -12.56 6.85
C GLY A 117 -6.78 -11.51 5.76
N ASN A 118 -7.58 -10.46 5.81
CA ASN A 118 -7.43 -9.33 4.91
C ASN A 118 -6.13 -8.59 5.20
N VAL A 119 -5.32 -8.41 4.16
CA VAL A 119 -4.07 -7.65 4.25
C VAL A 119 -4.16 -6.44 3.33
N THR A 120 -3.68 -5.30 3.82
CA THR A 120 -3.52 -4.08 3.06
C THR A 120 -2.06 -3.68 3.06
N LEU A 121 -1.54 -3.33 1.89
CA LEU A 121 -0.19 -2.81 1.74
C LEU A 121 -0.22 -1.29 1.87
N VAL A 122 0.61 -0.76 2.75
CA VAL A 122 0.89 0.67 2.88
C VAL A 122 2.08 0.98 1.98
N PHE A 123 1.84 1.71 0.90
CA PHE A 123 2.88 2.23 0.02
C PHE A 123 3.22 3.67 0.43
N SER A 124 4.50 3.98 0.58
CA SER A 124 5.02 5.30 0.87
C SER A 124 6.02 5.70 -0.20
N SER A 125 5.84 6.89 -0.79
CA SER A 125 6.86 7.44 -1.66
C SER A 125 7.81 8.34 -0.88
N PRO A 126 9.12 8.34 -1.18
CA PRO A 126 10.00 9.37 -0.69
C PRO A 126 9.52 10.75 -1.19
N ARG A 127 9.71 11.77 -0.35
CA ARG A 127 9.39 13.16 -0.65
C ARG A 127 10.03 13.55 -1.99
N THR A 128 9.20 13.89 -2.96
CA THR A 128 9.63 14.24 -4.31
C THR A 128 8.96 15.53 -4.75
N ALA A 129 9.69 16.31 -5.55
CA ALA A 129 9.13 17.47 -6.23
C ALA A 129 8.26 17.05 -7.42
N ASP A 130 8.38 15.83 -7.95
CA ASP A 130 7.55 15.40 -9.08
C ASP A 130 6.20 14.85 -8.62
N LYS A 131 5.16 15.00 -9.45
CA LYS A 131 3.85 14.39 -9.16
C LYS A 131 3.96 12.88 -9.34
N LEU A 132 3.67 12.12 -8.28
CA LEU A 132 3.65 10.66 -8.34
C LEU A 132 2.28 10.13 -8.77
N SER A 133 2.28 9.03 -9.54
CA SER A 133 1.09 8.24 -9.85
C SER A 133 1.40 6.75 -9.78
N ILE A 134 0.51 5.96 -9.18
CA ILE A 134 0.56 4.50 -9.32
C ILE A 134 -0.02 4.18 -10.70
N GLN A 135 0.77 3.52 -11.54
CA GLN A 135 0.34 3.12 -12.88
C GLN A 135 -0.30 1.74 -12.86
N LYS A 136 0.27 0.84 -12.06
CA LYS A 136 -0.15 -0.56 -12.02
C LYS A 136 0.18 -1.21 -10.70
N VAL A 137 -0.71 -2.08 -10.24
CA VAL A 137 -0.42 -3.02 -9.16
C VAL A 137 -0.83 -4.42 -9.60
N VAL A 138 0.12 -5.35 -9.59
CA VAL A 138 -0.11 -6.75 -10.02
C VAL A 138 0.29 -7.70 -8.91
N ARG A 139 -0.56 -8.68 -8.64
CA ARG A 139 -0.28 -9.82 -7.76
C ARG A 139 -0.16 -11.09 -8.60
N THR A 140 0.97 -11.78 -8.48
CA THR A 140 1.21 -13.08 -9.11
C THR A 140 1.61 -14.08 -8.03
N GLY A 141 0.63 -14.81 -7.51
CA GLY A 141 0.82 -15.66 -6.33
C GLY A 141 1.25 -14.84 -5.13
N ASN A 142 2.45 -15.11 -4.62
CA ASN A 142 3.01 -14.41 -3.46
C ASN A 142 3.89 -13.21 -3.84
N LYS A 143 3.99 -12.87 -5.14
CA LYS A 143 4.73 -11.69 -5.59
C LYS A 143 3.75 -10.54 -5.88
N ILE A 144 4.06 -9.36 -5.37
CA ILE A 144 3.32 -8.12 -5.60
C ILE A 144 4.26 -7.15 -6.32
N GLU A 145 3.81 -6.55 -7.40
CA GLU A 145 4.55 -5.56 -8.16
C GLU A 145 3.78 -4.24 -8.20
N ILE A 146 4.40 -3.17 -7.72
CA ILE A 146 3.88 -1.81 -7.78
C ILE A 146 4.70 -1.03 -8.80
N GLN A 147 4.04 -0.59 -9.87
CA GLN A 147 4.63 0.28 -10.88
C GLN A 147 4.14 1.71 -10.67
N TYR A 148 5.06 2.66 -10.57
CA TYR A 148 4.73 4.07 -10.42
C TYR A 148 5.42 4.96 -11.47
N GLY A 149 4.78 6.09 -11.78
CA GLY A 149 5.29 7.11 -12.68
C GLY A 149 5.54 8.42 -11.93
N LEU A 150 6.49 9.20 -12.46
CA LEU A 150 6.75 10.58 -12.03
C LEU A 150 6.39 11.52 -13.19
N ALA A 151 5.39 12.35 -13.01
CA ALA A 151 5.06 13.37 -14.01
C ALA A 151 5.73 14.69 -13.62
N SER A 152 6.73 15.12 -14.39
CA SER A 152 7.23 16.49 -14.30
C SER A 152 6.13 17.45 -14.74
N ARG A 153 5.67 18.29 -13.81
CA ARG A 153 4.78 19.42 -14.10
C ARG A 153 5.55 20.73 -13.97
N GLY A 154 5.34 21.67 -14.88
CA GLY A 154 5.99 22.99 -14.85
C GLY A 154 5.38 23.95 -13.83
N GLY A 155 5.21 23.57 -12.56
CA GLY A 155 4.55 24.39 -11.54
C GLY A 155 5.28 24.44 -10.19
N HIS A 156 4.85 25.35 -9.31
CA HIS A 156 5.34 25.45 -7.93
C HIS A 156 4.98 24.19 -7.14
N PHE A 157 5.99 23.40 -6.77
CA PHE A 157 5.80 22.17 -6.02
C PHE A 157 5.81 22.45 -4.53
N VAL A 158 4.76 22.00 -3.86
CA VAL A 158 4.80 21.76 -2.42
C VAL A 158 5.33 20.34 -2.28
N ASP A 159 6.55 20.20 -1.78
CA ASP A 159 7.09 18.90 -1.39
C ASP A 159 6.04 18.14 -0.57
N SER A 160 5.49 17.08 -1.15
CA SER A 160 4.37 16.33 -0.58
C SER A 160 4.78 14.88 -0.39
N ASP A 161 4.39 14.33 0.77
CA ASP A 161 4.49 12.90 1.03
C ASP A 161 3.24 12.24 0.40
N TYR A 162 3.45 11.32 -0.54
CA TYR A 162 2.38 10.50 -1.10
C TYR A 162 2.34 9.14 -0.42
N PHE A 163 1.13 8.64 -0.19
CA PHE A 163 0.94 7.25 0.24
C PHE A 163 -0.31 6.64 -0.37
N ALA A 164 -0.35 5.31 -0.35
CA ALA A 164 -1.51 4.53 -0.75
C ALA A 164 -1.74 3.34 0.17
N LEU A 165 -3.01 2.99 0.37
CA LEU A 165 -3.50 1.75 0.93
C LEU A 165 -3.97 0.86 -0.22
N ILE A 166 -3.20 -0.17 -0.52
CA ILE A 166 -3.44 -1.10 -1.62
C ILE A 166 -4.04 -2.38 -1.00
N PRO A 167 -5.36 -2.62 -1.15
CA PRO A 167 -5.97 -3.81 -0.58
C PRO A 167 -5.51 -5.06 -1.34
N LEU A 168 -4.88 -6.00 -0.63
CA LEU A 168 -4.48 -7.29 -1.19
C LEU A 168 -5.55 -8.37 -1.00
N GLY A 169 -6.58 -8.07 -0.19
CA GLY A 169 -7.64 -8.99 0.18
C GLY A 169 -7.14 -10.09 1.11
N GLU A 170 -7.83 -11.22 1.11
CA GLU A 170 -7.42 -12.40 1.89
C GLU A 170 -6.19 -13.05 1.28
N LEU A 171 -5.14 -13.16 2.09
CA LEU A 171 -3.88 -13.81 1.73
C LEU A 171 -3.78 -15.19 2.36
N ARG A 172 -3.19 -16.14 1.62
CA ARG A 172 -2.89 -17.47 2.15
C ARG A 172 -1.62 -17.40 3.00
N PRO A 173 -1.43 -18.30 3.96
CA PRO A 173 -0.18 -18.37 4.70
C PRO A 173 1.02 -18.52 3.77
N GLY A 174 2.08 -17.76 4.04
CA GLY A 174 3.30 -17.77 3.25
C GLY A 174 4.02 -16.42 3.20
N LYS A 175 5.24 -16.45 2.67
CA LYS A 175 6.04 -15.26 2.44
C LYS A 175 5.61 -14.56 1.16
N TYR A 176 5.42 -13.25 1.23
CA TYR A 176 5.08 -12.35 0.14
C TYR A 176 6.23 -11.40 -0.17
N ASP A 177 6.58 -11.25 -1.45
CA ASP A 177 7.63 -10.34 -1.92
C ASP A 177 7.01 -9.17 -2.67
N VAL A 178 7.38 -7.95 -2.29
CA VAL A 178 6.89 -6.70 -2.87
C VAL A 178 8.03 -6.05 -3.65
N ALA A 179 7.86 -6.01 -4.97
CA ALA A 179 8.73 -5.30 -5.90
C ALA A 179 8.11 -3.94 -6.24
N ILE A 180 8.95 -2.91 -6.27
CA ILE A 180 8.53 -1.55 -6.64
C ILE A 180 9.41 -1.14 -7.80
N SER A 181 8.81 -0.62 -8.85
CA SER A 181 9.52 -0.20 -10.05
C SER A 181 8.92 1.10 -10.60
N THR A 182 9.73 1.83 -11.36
CA THR A 182 9.25 2.99 -12.11
C THR A 182 9.27 2.69 -13.60
N GLU A 183 8.24 3.15 -14.32
CA GLU A 183 8.16 3.01 -15.77
C GLU A 183 9.16 3.93 -16.50
N GLN A 184 9.56 5.03 -15.85
CA GLN A 184 10.49 5.96 -16.47
C GLN A 184 11.91 5.40 -16.48
N LYS A 185 12.56 5.45 -17.66
CA LYS A 185 14.01 5.24 -17.74
C LYS A 185 14.68 6.16 -16.72
N PRO A 186 15.52 5.63 -15.81
CA PRO A 186 16.14 6.44 -14.78
C PRO A 186 16.86 7.60 -15.44
N ARG A 187 16.42 8.83 -15.17
CA ARG A 187 17.26 10.00 -15.42
C ARG A 187 18.54 9.77 -14.63
N ARG A 188 19.71 10.00 -15.25
CA ARG A 188 21.04 9.64 -14.72
C ARG A 188 21.34 10.07 -13.28
N SER A 189 20.54 10.96 -12.68
CA SER A 189 20.66 11.47 -11.31
C SER A 189 19.59 10.97 -10.33
N ALA A 190 18.58 10.23 -10.77
CA ALA A 190 17.49 9.75 -9.92
C ALA A 190 17.68 8.24 -9.64
N GLN A 191 18.62 7.90 -8.76
CA GLN A 191 18.57 6.63 -8.04
C GLN A 191 17.42 6.70 -7.03
N HIS A 192 16.18 6.71 -7.52
CA HIS A 192 15.04 6.58 -6.64
C HIS A 192 15.03 5.15 -6.11
N ILE A 193 15.23 5.05 -4.80
CA ILE A 193 15.37 3.81 -4.05
C ILE A 193 14.01 3.10 -4.02
N SER A 194 13.79 2.22 -4.99
CA SER A 194 12.70 1.27 -5.00
C SER A 194 13.17 -0.04 -4.35
N LYS A 195 13.50 0.01 -3.06
CA LYS A 195 13.96 -1.18 -2.33
C LYS A 195 12.79 -2.18 -2.23
N PRO A 196 12.91 -3.41 -2.76
CA PRO A 196 11.90 -4.40 -2.50
C PRO A 196 11.86 -4.71 -1.00
N PHE A 197 10.70 -5.17 -0.52
CA PHE A 197 10.54 -5.67 0.84
C PHE A 197 9.66 -6.93 0.83
N SER A 198 9.62 -7.64 1.95
CA SER A 198 8.80 -8.84 2.09
C SER A 198 8.10 -8.86 3.44
N PHE A 199 6.99 -9.58 3.52
CA PHE A 199 6.28 -9.89 4.77
C PHE A 199 5.77 -11.34 4.70
N THR A 200 5.35 -11.89 5.84
CA THR A 200 4.85 -13.25 5.97
C THR A 200 3.45 -13.22 6.54
N VAL A 201 2.57 -14.09 6.04
CA VAL A 201 1.24 -14.33 6.60
C VAL A 201 1.25 -15.70 7.28
N GLU A 202 0.79 -15.78 8.53
CA GLU A 202 0.65 -17.01 9.33
C GLU A 202 -0.75 -17.62 9.25
#